data_AF-F0ZHG2-F1
#
_entry.id   AF-F0ZHG2-F1
#
_cell.length_a   1.000
_cell.length_b   1.000
_cell.length_c   1.000
_cell.angle_alpha   90.00
_cell.angle_beta   90.00
_cell.angle_gamma   90.00
#
_symmetry.space_group_name_H-M   'P 1'
#
loop_
_entity.id
_entity.type
_entity.pdbx_description
1 polymer ?
#
loop_
_entity_poly.entity_id
_entity_poly.type
_entity_poly.pdbx_seq_one_letter_code
_entity_poly.pdbx_strand_id
1 'polypeptide(L)'
;MNYNKYLLRTINKKCISRGYFTTSKRFLYNNRSTFSSRCILNQQEQPLQQYIKRHFRPSTPSFEEKRDLYEVLGVSRDASKQDIKKAFYGLAKKYHPDTNSGDPNAHKHFAEISNAYDVLYDDKKRQVYDMAGHQGATAENMEHGGFPGGFPGGFQGGENINVEDLFGGFDLNDLFGGGGGRSKSTQGSDIQVNLHLDFMEAVNGCEKDISFYGGSKCTPCDGSGAKPGTKPQTCKNCGGTGTQTRSNGFFQMASTCRTCKGSGKVIKEHCSTCKGKGVNQGQRTVNIKVPPGINNGSSIRVPGQGEPGLKGGRRGNLFVNVTVSEHELFRRQGNDIHLDVPITLAQAILGDTVTIPTLSGEVDLKVPKGTQPGEKRVLKNKGIPSVNSNGTGSQYIHFIVNIPKNINSKQEELIKEFDQEDKNHNGPLDSLSHPILSFWNKAMKRWREYSNKFKN
;
A
#
# COMPACT_ATOMS: atom_id res chain seq x y z
N MET A 1 -26.05 50.17 -5.55
CA MET A 1 -25.97 50.06 -4.08
C MET A 1 -26.51 48.70 -3.66
N ASN A 2 -25.62 47.87 -3.10
CA ASN A 2 -25.83 46.86 -2.03
C ASN A 2 -27.01 45.86 -2.11
N TYR A 3 -26.90 44.60 -1.70
CA TYR A 3 -25.82 43.64 -1.46
C TYR A 3 -26.56 42.33 -1.09
N ASN A 4 -25.96 41.20 -1.42
CA ASN A 4 -26.35 39.84 -1.03
C ASN A 4 -26.66 39.63 0.47
N LYS A 5 -27.62 38.72 0.76
CA LYS A 5 -27.73 37.83 1.96
C LYS A 5 -29.06 37.03 1.81
N TYR A 6 -29.16 35.71 1.71
CA TYR A 6 -28.35 34.59 2.17
C TYR A 6 -28.63 33.34 1.31
N LEU A 7 -27.62 32.85 0.61
CA LEU A 7 -27.31 31.43 0.46
C LEU A 7 -26.42 31.08 1.65
N LEU A 8 -26.74 30.02 2.42
CA LEU A 8 -25.84 29.18 3.25
C LEU A 8 -26.70 28.31 4.19
N ARG A 9 -26.92 27.05 3.82
CA ARG A 9 -27.19 25.97 4.78
C ARG A 9 -26.09 24.93 4.60
N THR A 10 -25.03 25.10 5.38
CA THR A 10 -24.00 24.10 5.61
C THR A 10 -24.18 23.53 7.02
N ILE A 11 -24.14 22.20 7.12
CA ILE A 11 -23.54 21.41 8.20
C ILE A 11 -24.19 21.53 9.60
N ASN A 12 -24.88 20.47 10.04
CA ASN A 12 -24.41 19.49 11.05
C ASN A 12 -25.61 18.78 11.69
N LYS A 13 -25.71 17.46 11.54
CA LYS A 13 -26.04 16.54 12.65
C LYS A 13 -25.78 15.10 12.23
N LYS A 14 -24.63 14.62 12.70
CA LYS A 14 -24.23 13.23 12.85
C LYS A 14 -25.27 12.38 13.59
N CYS A 15 -25.27 11.10 13.24
CA CYS A 15 -25.59 9.93 14.07
C CYS A 15 -27.03 9.75 14.52
N ILE A 16 -27.82 8.97 13.76
CA ILE A 16 -28.81 8.07 14.33
C ILE A 16 -28.46 6.64 13.95
N SER A 17 -28.41 5.86 15.00
CA SER A 17 -27.95 4.50 15.23
C SER A 17 -28.60 3.42 14.37
N ARG A 18 -27.73 2.46 14.00
CA ARG A 18 -28.05 1.09 13.58
C ARG A 18 -29.02 0.43 14.56
N GLY A 19 -30.15 -0.03 14.03
CA GLY A 19 -31.08 -0.91 14.72
C GLY A 19 -30.60 -2.37 14.67
N TYR A 20 -30.73 -3.05 15.79
CA TYR A 20 -30.93 -4.50 15.86
C TYR A 20 -31.97 -4.74 16.96
N PHE A 21 -33.20 -5.04 16.56
CA PHE A 21 -34.20 -5.67 17.41
C PHE A 21 -34.33 -7.13 16.96
N THR A 22 -34.16 -8.07 17.89
CA THR A 22 -34.88 -9.34 17.82
C THR A 22 -35.49 -9.65 19.19
N THR A 23 -36.67 -10.24 19.10
CA THR A 23 -37.71 -10.42 20.10
C THR A 23 -37.40 -11.48 21.15
N SER A 24 -37.85 -11.26 22.41
CA SER A 24 -38.55 -12.32 23.12
C SER A 24 -39.49 -11.75 24.20
N LYS A 25 -40.58 -12.49 24.42
CA LYS A 25 -41.82 -12.14 25.12
C LYS A 25 -41.69 -12.17 26.65
N ARG A 26 -42.64 -11.47 27.29
CA ARG A 26 -43.58 -11.95 28.35
C ARG A 26 -43.46 -11.29 29.74
N PHE A 27 -44.64 -11.06 30.33
CA PHE A 27 -45.01 -10.65 31.70
C PHE A 27 -44.96 -9.13 32.00
N LEU A 28 -46.09 -8.42 31.85
CA LEU A 28 -47.28 -8.27 32.74
C LEU A 28 -47.07 -7.25 33.88
N TYR A 29 -47.85 -6.16 33.75
CA TYR A 29 -48.64 -5.47 34.77
C TYR A 29 -47.98 -4.55 35.82
N ASN A 30 -48.35 -3.27 35.64
CA ASN A 30 -48.98 -2.37 36.61
C ASN A 30 -48.18 -1.67 37.73
N ASN A 31 -48.23 -0.33 37.58
CA ASN A 31 -48.77 0.65 38.53
C ASN A 31 -47.80 1.53 39.34
N ARG A 32 -47.90 2.83 38.99
CA ARG A 32 -48.09 4.01 39.86
C ARG A 32 -46.96 4.36 40.83
N SER A 33 -46.23 5.45 40.53
CA SER A 33 -46.45 6.82 41.08
C SER A 33 -45.81 6.95 42.48
N THR A 34 -44.93 7.88 42.81
CA THR A 34 -45.01 9.35 42.75
C THR A 34 -43.74 9.90 43.44
N PHE A 35 -43.27 11.10 43.05
CA PHE A 35 -42.61 12.15 43.87
C PHE A 35 -41.40 11.75 44.76
N SER A 36 -40.40 12.57 45.09
CA SER A 36 -39.89 13.89 44.71
C SER A 36 -38.68 14.08 45.63
N SER A 37 -37.58 14.60 45.07
CA SER A 37 -36.63 15.57 45.65
C SER A 37 -36.32 15.54 47.16
N ARG A 38 -35.08 15.21 47.54
CA ARG A 38 -34.03 16.18 47.98
C ARG A 38 -32.91 15.51 48.80
N CYS A 39 -31.70 15.94 48.45
CA CYS A 39 -30.53 16.25 49.28
C CYS A 39 -29.86 15.19 50.18
N ILE A 40 -28.60 14.92 49.81
CA ILE A 40 -27.38 15.03 50.62
C ILE A 40 -27.40 14.32 51.97
N LEU A 41 -26.58 13.27 52.10
CA LEU A 41 -25.54 13.22 53.14
C LEU A 41 -24.46 12.19 52.80
N ASN A 42 -23.23 12.64 53.06
CA ASN A 42 -21.96 11.93 53.13
C ASN A 42 -22.08 10.59 53.86
N GLN A 43 -21.48 9.52 53.33
CA GLN A 43 -20.72 8.56 54.13
C GLN A 43 -19.88 7.63 53.22
N GLN A 44 -18.63 7.45 53.62
CA GLN A 44 -17.64 6.58 53.03
C GLN A 44 -18.02 5.11 53.26
N GLU A 45 -18.05 4.29 52.21
CA GLU A 45 -17.87 2.84 52.34
C GLU A 45 -17.04 2.30 51.16
N GLN A 46 -16.03 1.50 51.47
CA GLN A 46 -15.10 0.87 50.53
C GLN A 46 -15.80 -0.24 49.73
N PRO A 47 -15.51 -0.42 48.42
CA PRO A 47 -16.05 -1.56 47.70
C PRO A 47 -15.18 -2.81 47.92
N LEU A 48 -15.80 -3.83 48.51
CA LEU A 48 -15.34 -5.22 48.55
C LEU A 48 -15.13 -5.75 47.12
N GLN A 49 -13.98 -6.40 46.90
CA GLN A 49 -13.62 -7.08 45.66
C GLN A 49 -14.62 -8.19 45.31
N GLN A 50 -15.42 -8.00 44.26
CA GLN A 50 -16.21 -9.06 43.65
C GLN A 50 -15.32 -9.97 42.79
N TYR A 51 -15.11 -11.18 43.31
CA TYR A 51 -14.50 -12.32 42.63
C TYR A 51 -15.37 -12.76 41.44
N ILE A 52 -14.88 -12.58 40.20
CA ILE A 52 -15.51 -13.15 39.00
C ILE A 52 -15.16 -14.64 38.92
N LYS A 53 -16.12 -15.52 39.26
CA LYS A 53 -16.04 -16.96 38.98
C LYS A 53 -16.15 -17.18 37.46
N ARG A 54 -15.04 -17.56 36.81
CA ARG A 54 -15.05 -18.01 35.41
C ARG A 54 -15.61 -19.43 35.34
N HIS A 55 -16.73 -19.61 34.65
CA HIS A 55 -17.25 -20.93 34.30
C HIS A 55 -16.43 -21.53 33.15
N PHE A 56 -15.67 -22.59 33.43
CA PHE A 56 -15.09 -23.45 32.41
C PHE A 56 -16.18 -24.36 31.85
N ARG A 57 -16.41 -24.32 30.53
CA ARG A 57 -17.18 -25.35 29.82
C ARG A 57 -16.18 -26.37 29.27
N PRO A 58 -16.18 -27.63 29.72
CA PRO A 58 -15.41 -28.67 29.05
C PRO A 58 -16.09 -29.00 27.71
N SER A 59 -15.39 -28.78 26.60
CA SER A 59 -15.77 -29.34 25.31
C SER A 59 -15.50 -30.85 25.35
N THR A 60 -16.55 -31.66 25.19
CA THR A 60 -16.42 -33.09 24.89
C THR A 60 -15.57 -33.29 23.65
N PRO A 61 -14.51 -34.12 23.67
CA PRO A 61 -13.75 -34.43 22.46
C PRO A 61 -14.63 -35.32 21.56
N SER A 62 -14.95 -34.83 20.37
CA SER A 62 -15.45 -35.68 19.29
C SER A 62 -14.28 -36.54 18.81
N PHE A 63 -14.32 -37.84 19.09
CA PHE A 63 -13.42 -38.81 18.49
C PHE A 63 -13.84 -38.96 17.02
N GLU A 64 -13.30 -38.12 16.15
CA GLU A 64 -13.43 -38.27 14.71
C GLU A 64 -12.45 -39.40 14.32
N GLU A 65 -12.98 -40.60 14.08
CA GLU A 65 -12.18 -41.75 13.64
C GLU A 65 -11.48 -41.37 12.33
N LYS A 66 -10.17 -41.14 12.41
CA LYS A 66 -9.34 -40.81 11.24
C LYS A 66 -9.46 -41.95 10.23
N ARG A 67 -9.80 -41.61 8.98
CA ARG A 67 -9.91 -42.57 7.86
C ARG A 67 -8.57 -43.21 7.54
N ASP A 68 -8.56 -44.50 7.17
CA ASP A 68 -7.33 -45.22 6.78
C ASP A 68 -6.64 -44.50 5.61
N LEU A 69 -5.31 -44.34 5.68
CA LEU A 69 -4.54 -43.63 4.66
C LEU A 69 -4.61 -44.32 3.29
N TYR A 70 -4.73 -45.65 3.26
CA TYR A 70 -4.91 -46.40 2.01
C TYR A 70 -6.29 -46.12 1.39
N GLU A 71 -7.33 -45.95 2.21
CA GLU A 71 -8.67 -45.56 1.76
C GLU A 71 -8.75 -44.11 1.30
N VAL A 72 -7.97 -43.21 1.92
CA VAL A 72 -7.88 -41.80 1.52
C VAL A 72 -7.28 -41.67 0.12
N LEU A 73 -6.25 -42.44 -0.20
CA LEU A 73 -5.66 -42.50 -1.55
C LEU A 73 -6.41 -43.42 -2.52
N GLY A 74 -7.31 -44.27 -2.02
CA GLY A 74 -8.07 -45.22 -2.84
C GLY A 74 -7.21 -46.34 -3.43
N VAL A 75 -6.19 -46.78 -2.69
CA VAL A 75 -5.24 -47.82 -3.12
C VAL A 75 -5.26 -49.02 -2.17
N SER A 76 -4.89 -50.21 -2.68
CA SER A 76 -4.76 -51.41 -1.85
C SER A 76 -3.58 -51.28 -0.87
N ARG A 77 -3.64 -52.02 0.25
CA ARG A 77 -2.52 -52.12 1.21
C ARG A 77 -1.25 -52.71 0.60
N ASP A 78 -1.38 -53.51 -0.46
CA ASP A 78 -0.26 -54.09 -1.22
C ASP A 78 0.20 -53.19 -2.38
N ALA A 79 -0.29 -51.94 -2.47
CA ALA A 79 0.02 -51.05 -3.59
C ALA A 79 1.52 -50.72 -3.68
N SER A 80 2.05 -50.70 -4.91
CA SER A 80 3.43 -50.28 -5.15
C SER A 80 3.57 -48.76 -4.96
N LYS A 81 4.79 -48.26 -4.74
CA LYS A 81 5.06 -46.81 -4.68
C LYS A 81 4.60 -46.06 -5.93
N GLN A 82 4.66 -46.72 -7.08
CA GLN A 82 4.23 -46.13 -8.35
C GLN A 82 2.71 -45.95 -8.37
N ASP A 83 1.95 -46.88 -7.80
CA ASP A 83 0.50 -46.81 -7.73
C ASP A 83 0.04 -45.75 -6.72
N ILE A 84 0.72 -45.66 -5.57
CA ILE A 84 0.51 -44.59 -4.56
C ILE A 84 0.77 -43.21 -5.18
N LYS A 85 1.86 -43.07 -5.92
CA LYS A 85 2.19 -41.82 -6.62
C LYS A 85 1.16 -41.46 -7.69
N LYS A 86 0.72 -42.42 -8.51
CA LYS A 86 -0.32 -42.19 -9.52
C LYS A 86 -1.65 -41.77 -8.89
N ALA A 87 -2.07 -42.44 -7.81
CA ALA A 87 -3.30 -42.11 -7.09
C ALA A 87 -3.25 -40.70 -6.50
N PHE A 88 -2.12 -40.31 -5.89
CA PHE A 88 -1.91 -38.96 -5.37
C PHE A 88 -2.05 -37.89 -6.45
N TYR A 89 -1.37 -38.02 -7.59
CA TYR A 89 -1.49 -37.02 -8.66
C TYR A 89 -2.91 -36.91 -9.23
N GLY A 90 -3.63 -38.04 -9.34
CA GLY A 90 -5.01 -38.06 -9.79
C GLY A 90 -5.94 -37.29 -8.83
N LEU A 91 -5.79 -37.52 -7.53
CA LEU A 91 -6.60 -36.88 -6.49
C LEU A 91 -6.19 -35.42 -6.23
N ALA A 92 -4.91 -35.10 -6.25
CA ALA A 92 -4.40 -33.73 -6.09
C ALA A 92 -4.88 -32.81 -7.20
N LYS A 93 -4.93 -33.30 -8.45
CA LYS A 93 -5.52 -32.56 -9.58
C LYS A 93 -7.03 -32.36 -9.42
N LYS A 94 -7.73 -33.34 -8.85
CA LYS A 94 -9.18 -33.29 -8.63
C LYS A 94 -9.56 -32.35 -7.48
N TYR A 95 -8.76 -32.27 -6.43
CA TYR A 95 -9.03 -31.48 -5.21
C TYR A 95 -8.13 -30.24 -5.08
N HIS A 96 -7.51 -29.77 -6.17
CA HIS A 96 -6.67 -28.58 -6.13
C HIS A 96 -7.49 -27.34 -5.71
N PRO A 97 -6.99 -26.50 -4.79
CA PRO A 97 -7.73 -25.34 -4.29
C PRO A 97 -8.07 -24.33 -5.39
N ASP A 98 -7.18 -24.14 -6.38
CA ASP A 98 -7.44 -23.19 -7.48
C ASP A 98 -8.56 -23.65 -8.41
N THR A 99 -8.67 -24.96 -8.69
CA THR A 99 -9.71 -25.49 -9.59
C THR A 99 -11.04 -25.70 -8.88
N ASN A 100 -11.05 -25.73 -7.54
CA ASN A 100 -12.23 -25.98 -6.70
C ASN A 100 -12.43 -24.88 -5.65
N SER A 101 -12.31 -23.63 -6.07
CA SER A 101 -12.36 -22.44 -5.21
C SER A 101 -13.72 -22.20 -4.54
N GLY A 102 -14.76 -22.95 -4.92
CA GLY A 102 -16.13 -22.85 -4.39
C GLY A 102 -16.55 -23.92 -3.38
N ASP A 103 -15.74 -24.95 -3.14
CA ASP A 103 -16.07 -26.04 -2.20
C ASP A 103 -15.26 -25.90 -0.89
N PRO A 104 -15.90 -25.62 0.26
CA PRO A 104 -15.20 -25.47 1.54
C PRO A 104 -14.54 -26.78 2.03
N ASN A 105 -14.91 -27.95 1.47
CA ASN A 105 -14.32 -29.23 1.83
C ASN A 105 -13.14 -29.64 0.94
N ALA A 106 -12.90 -28.97 -0.19
CA ALA A 106 -11.78 -29.29 -1.09
C ALA A 106 -10.42 -29.15 -0.38
N HIS A 107 -10.27 -28.11 0.45
CA HIS A 107 -9.08 -27.88 1.27
C HIS A 107 -8.86 -29.01 2.29
N LYS A 108 -9.93 -29.52 2.91
CA LYS A 108 -9.83 -30.62 3.90
C LYS A 108 -9.40 -31.92 3.23
N HIS A 109 -10.02 -32.27 2.10
CA HIS A 109 -9.66 -33.46 1.34
C HIS A 109 -8.23 -33.38 0.78
N PHE A 110 -7.81 -32.20 0.29
CA PHE A 110 -6.44 -32.02 -0.18
C PHE A 110 -5.39 -32.21 0.93
N ALA A 111 -5.68 -31.73 2.14
CA ALA A 111 -4.83 -31.94 3.31
C ALA A 111 -4.75 -33.42 3.72
N GLU A 112 -5.88 -34.14 3.69
CA GLU A 112 -5.94 -35.59 3.95
C GLU A 112 -5.13 -36.40 2.93
N ILE A 113 -5.30 -36.09 1.64
CA ILE A 113 -4.59 -36.75 0.52
C ILE A 113 -3.07 -36.52 0.63
N SER A 114 -2.66 -35.30 0.98
CA SER A 114 -1.23 -34.97 1.14
C SER A 114 -0.60 -35.70 2.32
N ASN A 115 -1.32 -35.79 3.45
CA ASN A 115 -0.88 -36.55 4.62
C ASN A 115 -0.73 -38.05 4.29
N ALA A 116 -1.72 -38.64 3.63
CA ALA A 116 -1.67 -40.05 3.23
C ALA A 116 -0.48 -40.34 2.29
N TYR A 117 -0.17 -39.45 1.35
CA TYR A 117 1.00 -39.60 0.49
C TYR A 117 2.32 -39.52 1.26
N ASP A 118 2.47 -38.55 2.16
CA ASP A 118 3.71 -38.36 2.94
C ASP A 118 4.06 -39.55 3.83
N VAL A 119 3.04 -40.25 4.36
CA VAL A 119 3.23 -41.44 5.19
C VAL A 119 3.42 -42.70 4.33
N LEU A 120 2.64 -42.87 3.26
CA LEU A 120 2.66 -44.11 2.46
C LEU A 120 3.77 -44.15 1.40
N TYR A 121 4.34 -43.00 1.01
CA TYR A 121 5.42 -42.93 0.02
C TYR A 121 6.81 -43.29 0.59
N ASP A 122 7.05 -42.97 1.86
CA ASP A 122 8.28 -43.33 2.57
C ASP A 122 8.16 -44.73 3.18
N ASP A 123 9.06 -45.65 2.80
CA ASP A 123 9.04 -47.04 3.26
C ASP A 123 9.08 -47.14 4.79
N LYS A 124 9.85 -46.27 5.45
CA LYS A 124 9.99 -46.33 6.91
C LYS A 124 8.71 -45.89 7.61
N LYS A 125 8.06 -44.84 7.09
CA LYS A 125 6.80 -44.33 7.64
C LYS A 125 5.64 -45.27 7.34
N ARG A 126 5.61 -45.86 6.15
CA ARG A 126 4.64 -46.89 5.76
C ARG A 126 4.75 -48.13 6.65
N GLN A 127 5.95 -48.63 6.92
CA GLN A 127 6.15 -49.78 7.80
C GLN A 127 5.65 -49.50 9.23
N VAL A 128 5.93 -48.31 9.76
CA VAL A 128 5.45 -47.93 11.10
C VAL A 128 3.93 -47.76 11.12
N TYR A 129 3.35 -47.22 10.05
CA TYR A 129 1.91 -47.13 9.88
C TYR A 129 1.25 -48.51 9.80
N ASP A 130 1.83 -49.44 9.06
CA ASP A 130 1.32 -50.80 8.87
C ASP A 130 1.42 -51.63 10.17
N MET A 131 2.43 -51.39 11.01
CA MET A 131 2.62 -52.08 12.31
C MET A 131 1.76 -51.51 13.44
N ALA A 132 1.59 -50.19 13.51
CA ALA A 132 1.02 -49.51 14.68
C ALA A 132 -0.23 -48.67 14.38
N GLY A 133 -0.74 -48.74 13.14
CA GLY A 133 -1.94 -48.02 12.71
C GLY A 133 -1.83 -46.50 12.85
N HIS A 134 -2.98 -45.82 12.90
CA HIS A 134 -3.06 -44.35 13.09
C HIS A 134 -2.43 -43.84 14.39
N GLN A 135 -2.15 -44.70 15.36
CA GLN A 135 -1.52 -44.33 16.63
C GLN A 135 0.01 -44.42 16.60
N GLY A 136 0.60 -45.14 15.63
CA GLY A 136 2.05 -45.23 15.45
C GLY A 136 2.66 -44.11 14.61
N ALA A 137 1.85 -43.50 13.73
CA ALA A 137 2.27 -42.39 12.87
C ALA A 137 1.98 -41.01 13.48
N THR A 138 1.77 -40.91 14.79
CA THR A 138 1.75 -39.62 15.50
C THR A 138 3.18 -39.21 15.83
N ALA A 139 3.43 -37.90 15.75
CA ALA A 139 4.74 -37.25 15.92
C ALA A 139 5.47 -37.54 17.25
N GLU A 140 4.84 -38.28 18.17
CA GLU A 140 5.37 -38.59 19.49
C GLU A 140 6.22 -39.87 19.54
N ASN A 141 6.15 -40.77 18.54
CA ASN A 141 6.89 -42.04 18.55
C ASN A 141 7.92 -42.24 17.41
N MET A 142 8.15 -41.23 16.56
CA MET A 142 9.25 -41.26 15.59
C MET A 142 10.37 -40.30 16.00
N GLU A 143 11.43 -40.87 16.57
CA GLU A 143 12.72 -40.22 16.71
C GLU A 143 13.20 -39.77 15.32
N HIS A 144 13.27 -38.45 15.12
CA HIS A 144 13.56 -37.69 13.89
C HIS A 144 12.33 -37.19 13.09
N GLY A 145 11.94 -35.94 13.38
CA GLY A 145 11.52 -35.01 12.33
C GLY A 145 10.04 -34.66 12.18
N GLY A 146 9.22 -34.71 13.24
CA GLY A 146 7.85 -34.21 13.20
C GLY A 146 7.50 -33.39 14.44
N PHE A 147 7.05 -32.14 14.26
CA PHE A 147 6.42 -31.37 15.33
C PHE A 147 4.99 -31.91 15.58
N PRO A 148 4.52 -31.96 16.84
CA PRO A 148 3.14 -32.34 17.14
C PRO A 148 2.20 -31.17 16.80
N GLY A 149 1.38 -31.36 15.78
CA GLY A 149 0.34 -30.41 15.38
C GLY A 149 0.56 -29.77 14.01
N GLY A 150 0.07 -30.46 12.97
CA GLY A 150 -0.45 -29.87 11.73
C GLY A 150 0.50 -29.05 10.86
N PHE A 151 1.12 -29.71 9.87
CA PHE A 151 1.24 -29.36 8.44
C PHE A 151 2.36 -30.26 7.84
N PRO A 152 2.04 -31.23 6.97
CA PRO A 152 3.02 -32.16 6.42
C PRO A 152 3.66 -31.54 5.17
N GLY A 153 4.98 -31.34 5.20
CA GLY A 153 5.68 -30.63 4.12
C GLY A 153 7.20 -30.67 4.27
N GLY A 154 7.75 -31.84 4.61
CA GLY A 154 9.19 -32.11 4.52
C GLY A 154 9.57 -32.50 3.10
N PHE A 155 9.61 -31.52 2.18
CA PHE A 155 9.98 -31.73 0.78
C PHE A 155 11.50 -31.91 0.66
N GLN A 156 11.97 -33.15 0.64
CA GLN A 156 13.37 -33.48 0.38
C GLN A 156 13.52 -33.88 -1.10
N GLY A 157 13.88 -32.90 -1.95
CA GLY A 157 14.43 -33.17 -3.28
C GLY A 157 14.11 -32.11 -4.34
N GLY A 158 15.16 -31.46 -4.88
CA GLY A 158 15.14 -30.82 -6.19
C GLY A 158 15.05 -29.29 -6.17
N GLU A 159 16.16 -28.67 -6.59
CA GLU A 159 16.41 -27.30 -7.04
C GLU A 159 15.23 -26.30 -7.17
N ASN A 160 15.42 -25.14 -6.51
CA ASN A 160 14.85 -23.82 -6.84
C ASN A 160 13.33 -23.71 -7.02
N ILE A 161 12.59 -23.98 -5.95
CA ILE A 161 11.22 -23.47 -5.82
C ILE A 161 11.17 -22.60 -4.56
N ASN A 162 11.08 -21.28 -4.74
CA ASN A 162 10.92 -20.32 -3.67
C ASN A 162 9.53 -20.50 -3.03
N VAL A 163 9.52 -21.07 -1.84
CA VAL A 163 8.34 -21.19 -0.97
C VAL A 163 7.84 -19.83 -0.46
N GLU A 164 8.58 -18.75 -0.76
CA GLU A 164 8.26 -17.34 -0.50
C GLU A 164 7.04 -16.85 -1.32
N ASP A 165 6.74 -17.48 -2.45
CA ASP A 165 5.67 -17.05 -3.38
C ASP A 165 4.36 -17.85 -3.22
N LEU A 166 4.39 -18.94 -2.43
CA LEU A 166 3.23 -19.83 -2.22
C LEU A 166 2.35 -19.40 -1.03
N PHE A 167 2.88 -18.62 -0.09
CA PHE A 167 2.16 -18.16 1.09
C PHE A 167 2.45 -16.68 1.35
N GLY A 168 1.69 -15.82 0.67
CA GLY A 168 1.77 -14.37 0.85
C GLY A 168 1.72 -13.94 2.32
N GLY A 169 2.87 -13.49 2.84
CA GLY A 169 2.94 -12.55 3.96
C GLY A 169 2.87 -13.10 5.39
N PHE A 170 2.93 -14.41 5.62
CA PHE A 170 3.09 -14.98 6.97
C PHE A 170 4.40 -15.75 7.11
N ASP A 171 5.35 -15.15 7.82
CA ASP A 171 6.68 -15.69 8.08
C ASP A 171 6.59 -16.90 9.04
N LEU A 172 6.37 -18.08 8.47
CA LEU A 172 6.26 -19.38 9.18
C LEU A 172 7.58 -19.76 9.91
N ASN A 173 8.67 -19.03 9.62
CA ASN A 173 10.00 -19.25 10.17
C ASN A 173 10.11 -18.81 11.64
N ASP A 174 9.20 -17.94 12.11
CA ASP A 174 9.18 -17.46 13.50
C ASP A 174 8.34 -18.36 14.44
N LEU A 175 7.50 -19.24 13.88
CA LEU A 175 6.55 -20.06 14.65
C LEU A 175 6.99 -21.52 14.87
N PHE A 176 7.79 -22.10 13.97
CA PHE A 176 8.20 -23.53 14.03
C PHE A 176 9.69 -23.76 14.36
N GLY A 177 10.47 -22.70 14.62
CA GLY A 177 11.90 -22.78 14.91
C GLY A 177 12.25 -22.77 16.40
N GLY A 178 12.09 -23.91 17.10
CA GLY A 178 12.66 -24.10 18.42
C GLY A 178 14.19 -24.18 18.40
N GLY A 179 14.87 -23.31 19.15
CA GLY A 179 16.20 -23.60 19.69
C GLY A 179 17.40 -23.23 18.82
N GLY A 180 17.61 -21.95 18.56
CA GLY A 180 18.85 -21.50 17.94
C GLY A 180 18.88 -20.00 17.69
N GLY A 181 18.74 -19.21 18.75
CA GLY A 181 18.97 -17.77 18.69
C GLY A 181 20.44 -17.47 18.37
N ARG A 182 20.89 -17.73 17.14
CA ARG A 182 21.87 -16.85 16.52
C ARG A 182 21.21 -15.49 16.60
N SER A 183 21.82 -14.60 17.36
CA SER A 183 21.48 -13.20 17.32
C SER A 183 21.64 -12.73 15.87
N LYS A 184 20.60 -12.87 15.05
CA LYS A 184 20.62 -12.51 13.64
C LYS A 184 20.95 -11.02 13.55
N SER A 185 21.90 -10.72 12.68
CA SER A 185 22.21 -9.35 12.31
C SER A 185 20.93 -8.70 11.78
N THR A 186 20.42 -7.67 12.45
CA THR A 186 19.18 -7.01 12.06
C THR A 186 19.52 -5.87 11.10
N GLN A 187 18.82 -5.81 9.96
CA GLN A 187 18.94 -4.67 9.05
C GLN A 187 18.54 -3.38 9.77
N GLY A 188 19.24 -2.28 9.46
CA GLY A 188 18.87 -0.97 9.99
C GLY A 188 17.55 -0.48 9.39
N SER A 189 16.84 0.37 10.12
CA SER A 189 15.59 0.94 9.66
C SER A 189 15.80 1.87 8.46
N ASP A 190 14.80 1.93 7.59
CA ASP A 190 14.79 2.85 6.47
C ASP A 190 14.52 4.28 6.96
N ILE A 191 15.05 5.27 6.25
CA ILE A 191 14.84 6.69 6.51
C ILE A 191 14.00 7.25 5.38
N GLN A 192 13.04 8.12 5.68
CA GLN A 192 12.21 8.79 4.68
C GLN A 192 12.42 10.30 4.76
N VAL A 193 12.64 10.94 3.62
CA VAL A 193 12.83 12.39 3.50
C VAL A 193 11.95 12.92 2.37
N ASN A 194 11.40 14.10 2.55
CA ASN A 194 10.65 14.79 1.49
C ASN A 194 11.57 15.76 0.75
N LEU A 195 11.60 15.66 -0.57
CA LEU A 195 12.30 16.56 -1.47
C LEU A 195 11.28 17.41 -2.22
N HIS A 196 11.37 18.73 -2.07
CA HIS A 196 10.60 19.66 -2.87
C HIS A 196 11.36 20.01 -4.14
N LEU A 197 10.69 19.84 -5.28
CA LEU A 197 11.21 20.18 -6.61
C LEU A 197 10.28 21.16 -7.30
N ASP A 198 10.87 22.08 -8.04
CA ASP A 198 10.10 22.90 -8.97
C ASP A 198 9.68 22.08 -10.18
N PHE A 199 8.61 22.52 -10.86
CA PHE A 199 8.09 21.83 -12.02
C PHE A 199 9.15 21.61 -13.11
N MET A 200 9.94 22.64 -13.42
CA MET A 200 10.98 22.58 -14.44
C MET A 200 12.14 21.67 -14.04
N GLU A 201 12.51 21.63 -12.75
CA GLU A 201 13.52 20.70 -12.23
C GLU A 201 13.04 19.25 -12.36
N ALA A 202 11.77 18.99 -12.06
CA ALA A 202 11.19 17.65 -12.18
C ALA A 202 11.10 17.17 -13.64
N VAL A 203 10.86 18.09 -14.59
CA VAL A 203 10.81 17.79 -16.02
C VAL A 203 12.20 17.49 -16.58
N ASN A 204 13.18 18.37 -16.33
CA ASN A 204 14.52 18.27 -16.91
C ASN A 204 15.42 17.27 -16.18
N GLY A 205 15.09 16.92 -14.94
CA GLY A 205 15.96 16.18 -14.04
C GLY A 205 17.03 17.09 -13.45
N CYS A 206 17.47 16.76 -12.24
CA CYS A 206 18.48 17.55 -11.54
C CYS A 206 19.27 16.67 -10.57
N GLU A 207 20.47 17.10 -10.21
CA GLU A 207 21.22 16.54 -9.09
C GLU A 207 21.01 17.45 -7.88
N LYS A 208 20.53 16.89 -6.77
CA LYS A 208 20.31 17.63 -5.51
C LYS A 208 21.00 16.94 -4.35
N ASP A 209 21.61 17.76 -3.51
CA ASP A 209 22.17 17.32 -2.23
C ASP A 209 21.09 17.39 -1.15
N ILE A 210 20.77 16.23 -0.57
CA ILE A 210 19.79 16.12 0.49
C ILE A 210 20.52 15.92 1.81
N SER A 211 20.30 16.85 2.74
CA SER A 211 20.77 16.70 4.11
C SER A 211 19.67 16.13 5.00
N PHE A 212 19.99 15.09 5.76
CA PHE A 212 19.08 14.46 6.71
C PHE A 212 19.83 14.03 7.95
N TYR A 213 19.10 13.83 9.04
CA TYR A 213 19.66 13.35 10.29
C TYR A 213 19.58 11.82 10.33
N GLY A 214 20.67 11.15 10.65
CA GLY A 214 20.67 9.70 10.81
C GLY A 214 21.97 9.14 11.35
N GLY A 215 21.93 7.85 11.70
CA GLY A 215 23.10 7.14 12.19
C GLY A 215 24.21 7.03 11.15
N SER A 216 25.44 7.38 11.52
CA SER A 216 26.66 7.04 10.79
C SER A 216 27.50 6.05 11.59
N LYS A 217 28.37 5.30 10.89
CA LYS A 217 29.37 4.50 11.59
C LYS A 217 30.26 5.45 12.38
N CYS A 218 30.56 5.08 13.62
CA CYS A 218 31.43 5.88 14.46
C CYS A 218 32.86 5.86 13.91
N THR A 219 33.32 6.97 13.31
CA THR A 219 34.62 7.10 12.64
C THR A 219 35.80 6.61 13.50
N PRO A 220 35.89 6.95 14.81
CA PRO A 220 37.02 6.51 15.64
C PRO A 220 37.10 4.99 15.85
N CYS A 221 35.98 4.27 15.89
CA CYS A 221 35.97 2.84 16.18
C CYS A 221 35.55 1.96 14.99
N ASP A 222 35.28 2.58 13.83
CA ASP A 222 34.73 1.95 12.62
C ASP A 222 33.58 0.97 12.88
N GLY A 223 32.69 1.34 13.81
CA GLY A 223 31.54 0.51 14.17
C GLY A 223 31.82 -0.65 15.16
N SER A 224 33.07 -0.85 15.59
CA SER A 224 33.41 -1.90 16.57
C SER A 224 32.88 -1.61 17.98
N GLY A 225 32.61 -0.34 18.30
CA GLY A 225 32.21 0.12 19.64
C GLY A 225 33.35 0.10 20.66
N ALA A 226 34.51 -0.44 20.32
CA ALA A 226 35.70 -0.49 21.17
C ALA A 226 36.54 0.78 21.02
N LYS A 227 37.33 1.10 22.05
CA LYS A 227 38.30 2.20 21.98
C LYS A 227 39.27 1.98 20.82
N PRO A 228 39.65 3.03 20.05
CA PRO A 228 40.64 2.91 18.99
C PRO A 228 41.90 2.17 19.47
N GLY A 229 42.34 1.15 18.73
CA GLY A 229 43.48 0.29 19.09
C GLY A 229 43.13 -0.96 19.92
N THR A 230 41.91 -1.05 20.47
CA THR A 230 41.44 -2.26 21.18
C THR A 230 40.42 -3.02 20.33
N LYS A 231 40.38 -4.36 20.46
CA LYS A 231 39.45 -5.22 19.73
C LYS A 231 38.41 -5.83 20.69
N PRO A 232 37.13 -5.94 20.28
CA PRO A 232 36.14 -6.67 21.04
C PRO A 232 36.57 -8.14 21.21
N GLN A 233 36.55 -8.65 22.44
CA GLN A 233 36.93 -10.03 22.74
C GLN A 233 35.70 -10.95 22.64
N THR A 234 35.88 -12.17 22.14
CA THR A 234 34.80 -13.16 22.11
C THR A 234 34.32 -13.45 23.54
N CYS A 235 33.00 -13.47 23.73
CA CYS A 235 32.43 -13.73 25.04
C CYS A 235 32.71 -15.18 25.47
N LYS A 236 33.48 -15.36 26.54
CA LYS A 236 33.84 -16.69 27.07
C LYS A 236 32.61 -17.50 27.52
N ASN A 237 31.58 -16.84 28.07
CA ASN A 237 30.40 -17.53 28.62
C ASN A 237 29.44 -18.08 27.55
N CYS A 238 29.54 -17.64 26.29
CA CYS A 238 28.72 -18.18 25.20
C CYS A 238 29.56 -18.62 23.99
N GLY A 239 30.89 -18.58 24.08
CA GLY A 239 31.77 -18.90 22.94
C GLY A 239 31.53 -18.03 21.69
N GLY A 240 30.94 -16.85 21.85
CA GLY A 240 30.61 -15.96 20.73
C GLY A 240 29.23 -16.14 20.11
N THR A 241 28.43 -17.12 20.55
CA THR A 241 27.07 -17.35 19.99
C THR A 241 26.06 -16.28 20.40
N GLY A 242 26.32 -15.57 21.50
CA GLY A 242 25.40 -14.56 22.06
C GLY A 242 24.24 -15.16 22.87
N THR A 243 24.06 -16.47 22.86
CA THR A 243 23.03 -17.18 23.62
C THR A 243 23.63 -18.24 24.52
N GLN A 244 22.99 -18.50 25.65
CA GLN A 244 23.31 -19.57 26.57
C GLN A 244 22.14 -20.54 26.61
N THR A 245 22.39 -21.77 26.18
CA THR A 245 21.44 -22.87 26.30
C THR A 245 21.45 -23.39 27.73
N ARG A 246 20.29 -23.38 28.38
CA ARG A 246 20.09 -24.03 29.68
C ARG A 246 19.27 -25.28 29.45
N SER A 247 19.85 -26.44 29.74
CA SER A 247 19.16 -27.73 29.70
C SER A 247 18.64 -28.07 31.09
N ASN A 248 17.32 -27.99 31.27
CA ASN A 248 16.65 -28.57 32.44
C ASN A 248 15.92 -29.83 31.97
N GLY A 249 16.55 -31.00 32.14
CA GLY A 249 16.02 -32.27 31.65
C GLY A 249 15.97 -32.33 30.11
N PHE A 250 14.87 -32.87 29.56
CA PHE A 250 14.69 -33.07 28.11
C PHE A 250 14.40 -31.78 27.31
N PHE A 251 14.22 -30.63 27.98
CA PHE A 251 13.97 -29.34 27.33
C PHE A 251 15.21 -28.45 27.38
N GLN A 252 15.69 -28.04 26.20
CA GLN A 252 16.77 -27.06 26.03
C GLN A 252 16.17 -25.68 25.74
N MET A 253 16.34 -24.74 26.65
CA MET A 253 15.90 -23.35 26.45
C MET A 253 17.11 -22.45 26.19
N ALA A 254 17.15 -21.83 25.01
CA ALA A 254 18.15 -20.83 24.67
C ALA A 254 17.75 -19.47 25.26
N SER A 255 18.62 -18.89 26.08
CA SER A 255 18.44 -17.55 26.65
C SER A 255 19.54 -16.61 26.16
N THR A 256 19.30 -15.30 26.16
CA THR A 256 20.36 -14.33 25.80
C THR A 256 21.48 -14.39 26.83
N CYS A 257 22.74 -14.43 26.36
CA CYS A 257 23.90 -14.45 27.25
C CYS A 257 23.92 -13.16 28.08
N ARG A 258 23.84 -13.26 29.41
CA ARG A 258 23.80 -12.11 30.33
C ARG A 258 25.08 -11.27 30.26
N THR A 259 26.22 -11.90 30.00
CA THR A 259 27.54 -11.27 29.96
C THR A 259 27.73 -10.38 28.72
N CYS A 260 27.34 -10.85 27.54
CA CYS A 260 27.47 -10.07 26.30
C CYS A 260 26.16 -9.44 25.82
N LYS A 261 25.05 -9.61 26.57
CA LYS A 261 23.70 -9.15 26.18
C LYS A 261 23.32 -9.53 24.75
N GLY A 262 23.73 -10.72 24.31
CA GLY A 262 23.45 -11.19 22.95
C GLY A 262 24.34 -10.68 21.83
N SER A 263 25.42 -9.93 22.07
CA SER A 263 26.33 -9.46 21.02
C SER A 263 27.38 -10.51 20.58
N GLY A 264 27.61 -11.55 21.40
CA GLY A 264 28.70 -12.52 21.22
C GLY A 264 30.10 -11.96 21.54
N LYS A 265 30.25 -10.64 21.73
CA LYS A 265 31.52 -9.97 21.99
C LYS A 265 31.43 -9.08 23.24
N VAL A 266 32.48 -9.09 24.05
CA VAL A 266 32.62 -8.24 25.23
C VAL A 266 33.66 -7.16 24.91
N ILE A 267 33.25 -5.91 25.06
CA ILE A 267 34.11 -4.74 24.89
C ILE A 267 34.59 -4.35 26.29
N LYS A 268 35.90 -4.45 26.55
CA LYS A 268 36.49 -4.03 27.82
C LYS A 268 36.58 -2.50 27.90
N GLU A 269 37.08 -1.90 26.83
CA GLU A 269 37.25 -0.45 26.70
C GLU A 269 36.28 0.09 25.65
N HIS A 270 35.27 0.83 26.09
CA HIS A 270 34.25 1.38 25.21
C HIS A 270 34.80 2.63 24.49
N CYS A 271 34.41 2.82 23.24
CA CYS A 271 34.71 4.05 22.51
C CYS A 271 34.05 5.25 23.21
N SER A 272 34.81 6.33 23.43
CA SER A 272 34.33 7.55 24.10
C SER A 272 33.26 8.28 23.29
N THR A 273 33.35 8.27 21.95
CA THR A 273 32.42 8.98 21.06
C THR A 273 31.06 8.31 20.96
N CYS A 274 31.01 6.99 20.70
CA CYS A 274 29.73 6.26 20.57
C CYS A 274 29.28 5.55 21.86
N LYS A 275 30.07 5.62 22.94
CA LYS A 275 29.81 4.94 24.23
C LYS A 275 29.50 3.45 24.07
N GLY A 276 30.22 2.77 23.17
CA GLY A 276 30.03 1.34 22.91
C GLY A 276 28.98 0.97 21.86
N LYS A 277 28.22 1.94 21.33
CA LYS A 277 27.15 1.65 20.36
C LYS A 277 27.65 1.36 18.94
N GLY A 278 28.86 1.81 18.60
CA GLY A 278 29.44 1.70 17.25
C GLY A 278 28.85 2.68 16.23
N VAL A 279 27.81 3.44 16.59
CA VAL A 279 27.11 4.37 15.70
C VAL A 279 26.97 5.74 16.36
N ASN A 280 27.10 6.79 15.57
CA ASN A 280 26.90 8.18 16.00
C ASN A 280 25.71 8.77 15.23
N GLN A 281 24.86 9.52 15.90
CA GLN A 281 23.79 10.29 15.25
C GLN A 281 24.37 11.61 14.73
N GLY A 282 24.01 12.02 13.52
CA GLY A 282 24.48 13.27 12.94
C GLY A 282 23.82 13.62 11.62
N GLN A 283 24.08 14.83 11.13
CA GLN A 283 23.64 15.25 9.81
C GLN A 283 24.50 14.58 8.74
N ARG A 284 23.84 14.05 7.71
CA ARG A 284 24.47 13.40 6.57
C ARG A 284 23.91 14.04 5.31
N THR A 285 24.78 14.27 4.34
CA THR A 285 24.40 14.77 3.03
C THR A 285 24.63 13.67 2.01
N VAL A 286 23.64 13.43 1.16
CA VAL A 286 23.72 12.48 0.05
C VAL A 286 23.32 13.20 -1.23
N ASN A 287 24.19 13.13 -2.23
CA ASN A 287 23.89 13.59 -3.57
C ASN A 287 22.98 12.57 -4.26
N ILE A 288 21.86 13.03 -4.80
CA ILE A 288 20.87 12.19 -5.46
C ILE A 288 20.58 12.76 -6.84
N LYS A 289 20.65 11.88 -7.84
CA LYS A 289 20.25 12.17 -9.21
C LYS A 289 18.77 11.90 -9.38
N VAL A 290 18.01 12.96 -9.58
CA VAL A 290 16.58 12.88 -9.90
C VAL A 290 16.42 12.66 -11.41
N PRO A 291 15.78 11.57 -11.86
CA PRO A 291 15.57 11.33 -13.27
C PRO A 291 14.61 12.36 -13.87
N PRO A 292 14.79 12.74 -15.15
CA PRO A 292 13.87 13.63 -15.85
C PRO A 292 12.48 13.02 -15.94
N GLY A 293 11.45 13.86 -15.79
CA GLY A 293 10.06 13.47 -15.91
C GLY A 293 9.48 12.77 -14.69
N ILE A 294 10.10 12.88 -13.52
CA ILE A 294 9.59 12.29 -12.28
C ILE A 294 8.19 12.81 -11.93
N ASN A 295 7.28 11.91 -11.54
CA ASN A 295 5.92 12.28 -11.15
C ASN A 295 5.88 12.84 -9.71
N ASN A 296 4.90 13.70 -9.43
CA ASN A 296 4.59 14.11 -8.06
C ASN A 296 4.21 12.90 -7.19
N GLY A 297 4.74 12.82 -5.98
CA GLY A 297 4.54 11.70 -5.05
C GLY A 297 5.41 10.47 -5.34
N SER A 298 6.31 10.52 -6.32
CA SER A 298 7.25 9.42 -6.58
C SER A 298 8.27 9.29 -5.45
N SER A 299 8.74 8.07 -5.17
CA SER A 299 9.78 7.83 -4.17
C SER A 299 11.06 7.30 -4.82
N ILE A 300 12.17 7.99 -4.60
CA ILE A 300 13.51 7.57 -5.06
C ILE A 300 14.18 6.79 -3.93
N ARG A 301 14.54 5.53 -4.20
CA ARG A 301 15.25 4.69 -3.25
C ARG A 301 16.76 4.83 -3.41
N VAL A 302 17.44 5.26 -2.36
CA VAL A 302 18.91 5.28 -2.28
C VAL A 302 19.36 4.16 -1.36
N PRO A 303 19.92 3.05 -1.90
CA PRO A 303 20.21 1.87 -1.11
C PRO A 303 21.33 2.11 -0.09
N GLY A 304 21.18 1.54 1.10
CA GLY A 304 22.21 1.57 2.14
C GLY A 304 22.47 2.93 2.79
N GLN A 305 21.67 3.96 2.49
CA GLN A 305 21.80 5.29 3.08
C GLN A 305 20.93 5.51 4.33
N GLY A 306 20.13 4.53 4.73
CA GLY A 306 19.32 4.56 5.95
C GLY A 306 20.13 4.32 7.23
N GLU A 307 19.43 3.93 8.30
CA GLU A 307 20.05 3.69 9.61
C GLU A 307 21.01 2.49 9.56
N PRO A 308 22.09 2.48 10.36
CA PRO A 308 22.99 1.36 10.47
C PRO A 308 22.31 0.14 11.10
N GLY A 309 22.58 -1.04 10.56
CA GLY A 309 22.06 -2.29 11.11
C GLY A 309 22.71 -2.68 12.43
N LEU A 310 21.99 -3.46 13.22
CA LEU A 310 22.47 -3.96 14.50
C LEU A 310 23.31 -5.22 14.29
N LYS A 311 24.38 -5.35 15.07
CA LYS A 311 25.21 -6.57 15.14
C LYS A 311 25.76 -7.03 13.78
N GLY A 312 26.22 -6.07 12.97
CA GLY A 312 26.77 -6.32 11.64
C GLY A 312 25.70 -6.43 10.54
N GLY A 313 24.44 -6.09 10.85
CA GLY A 313 23.36 -6.04 9.85
C GLY A 313 23.60 -4.96 8.80
N ARG A 314 23.01 -5.18 7.61
CA ARG A 314 23.06 -4.20 6.51
C ARG A 314 22.37 -2.91 6.96
N ARG A 315 22.78 -1.80 6.35
CA ARG A 315 22.08 -0.52 6.55
C ARG A 315 20.70 -0.57 5.92
N GLY A 316 19.77 0.20 6.47
CA GLY A 316 18.51 0.51 5.81
C GLY A 316 18.72 1.35 4.55
N ASN A 317 17.64 1.63 3.85
CA ASN A 317 17.59 2.47 2.66
C ASN A 317 17.11 3.87 3.01
N LEU A 318 17.42 4.84 2.15
CA LEU A 318 16.82 6.17 2.20
C LEU A 318 15.76 6.24 1.10
N PHE A 319 14.52 6.56 1.47
CA PHE A 319 13.42 6.84 0.56
C PHE A 319 13.20 8.33 0.48
N VAL A 320 13.38 8.88 -0.71
CA VAL A 320 13.19 10.30 -0.97
C VAL A 320 11.88 10.49 -1.70
N ASN A 321 10.87 10.91 -0.97
CA ASN A 321 9.58 11.25 -1.56
C ASN A 321 9.67 12.60 -2.23
N VAL A 322 9.32 12.66 -3.50
CA VAL A 322 9.38 13.88 -4.30
C VAL A 322 8.01 14.54 -4.31
N THR A 323 7.98 15.81 -3.91
CA THR A 323 6.83 16.68 -4.04
C THR A 323 7.16 17.76 -5.07
N VAL A 324 6.40 17.79 -6.16
CA VAL A 324 6.61 18.75 -7.26
C VAL A 324 5.64 19.92 -7.13
N SER A 325 6.17 21.14 -7.15
CA SER A 325 5.38 22.37 -7.18
C SER A 325 4.62 22.53 -8.51
N GLU A 326 3.43 23.11 -8.45
CA GLU A 326 2.66 23.44 -9.65
C GLU A 326 3.31 24.61 -10.41
N HIS A 327 3.14 24.64 -11.74
CA HIS A 327 3.64 25.72 -12.59
C HIS A 327 2.50 26.64 -13.01
N GLU A 328 2.76 27.94 -13.13
CA GLU A 328 1.73 28.94 -13.47
C GLU A 328 1.16 28.74 -14.88
N LEU A 329 2.02 28.39 -15.84
CA LEU A 329 1.64 28.20 -17.25
C LEU A 329 1.28 26.76 -17.61
N PHE A 330 1.94 25.78 -16.98
CA PHE A 330 1.93 24.39 -17.45
C PHE A 330 1.15 23.52 -16.48
N ARG A 331 0.13 22.83 -17.00
CA ARG A 331 -0.61 21.82 -16.24
C ARG A 331 -0.22 20.44 -16.73
N ARG A 332 0.40 19.63 -15.87
CA ARG A 332 0.78 18.25 -16.19
C ARG A 332 -0.40 17.31 -16.05
N GLN A 333 -0.61 16.48 -17.07
CA GLN A 333 -1.55 15.36 -17.05
C GLN A 333 -0.82 14.10 -17.54
N GLY A 334 -0.30 13.31 -16.60
CA GLY A 334 0.56 12.17 -16.92
C GLY A 334 1.90 12.63 -17.51
N ASN A 335 2.22 12.18 -18.73
CA ASN A 335 3.40 12.63 -19.49
C ASN A 335 3.07 13.83 -20.39
N ASP A 336 1.78 14.15 -20.56
CA ASP A 336 1.34 15.24 -21.40
C ASP A 336 1.26 16.55 -20.60
N ILE A 337 1.43 17.67 -21.30
CA ILE A 337 1.31 19.01 -20.71
C ILE A 337 0.21 19.77 -21.41
N HIS A 338 -0.58 20.49 -20.62
CA HIS A 338 -1.58 21.41 -21.10
C HIS A 338 -1.14 22.85 -20.84
N LEU A 339 -1.26 23.68 -21.86
CA LEU A 339 -1.00 25.11 -21.81
C LEU A 339 -2.23 25.84 -22.36
N ASP A 340 -2.67 26.85 -21.64
CA ASP A 340 -3.73 27.74 -22.11
C ASP A 340 -3.09 28.96 -22.77
N VAL A 341 -3.37 29.14 -24.06
CA VAL A 341 -2.84 30.26 -24.84
C VAL A 341 -3.98 31.25 -25.09
N PRO A 342 -3.95 32.43 -24.47
CA PRO A 342 -4.93 33.46 -24.74
C PRO A 342 -4.68 34.06 -26.14
N ILE A 343 -5.69 34.06 -26.99
CA ILE A 343 -5.67 34.69 -28.32
C ILE A 343 -6.74 35.76 -28.42
N THR A 344 -6.49 36.79 -29.21
CA THR A 344 -7.48 37.84 -29.45
C THR A 344 -8.58 37.37 -30.42
N LEU A 345 -9.74 38.03 -30.38
CA LEU A 345 -10.84 37.75 -31.32
C LEU A 345 -10.38 37.86 -32.79
N ALA A 346 -9.60 38.88 -33.12
CA ALA A 346 -9.08 39.08 -34.47
C ALA A 346 -8.15 37.93 -34.90
N GLN A 347 -7.25 37.48 -34.03
CA GLN A 347 -6.35 36.36 -34.30
C GLN A 347 -7.11 35.04 -34.51
N ALA A 348 -8.17 34.80 -33.73
CA ALA A 348 -8.99 33.61 -33.89
C ALA A 348 -9.72 33.58 -35.25
N ILE A 349 -10.23 34.73 -35.70
CA ILE A 349 -10.97 34.86 -36.96
C ILE A 349 -10.02 34.84 -38.16
N LEU A 350 -9.01 35.72 -38.17
CA LEU A 350 -8.15 35.96 -39.33
C LEU A 350 -7.00 34.95 -39.45
N GLY A 351 -6.70 34.22 -38.36
CA GLY A 351 -5.49 33.44 -38.22
C GLY A 351 -4.27 34.33 -37.96
N ASP A 352 -3.30 33.80 -37.21
CA ASP A 352 -2.05 34.49 -36.88
C ASP A 352 -0.95 33.48 -36.56
N THR A 353 0.28 33.93 -36.34
CA THR A 353 1.36 33.10 -35.80
C THR A 353 1.68 33.57 -34.39
N VAL A 354 1.53 32.68 -33.41
CA VAL A 354 1.76 32.97 -32.00
C VAL A 354 2.94 32.15 -31.50
N THR A 355 3.88 32.80 -30.82
CA THR A 355 5.02 32.14 -30.17
C THR A 355 4.56 31.48 -28.86
N ILE A 356 4.83 30.19 -28.72
CA ILE A 356 4.34 29.37 -27.62
C ILE A 356 5.51 28.83 -26.79
N PRO A 357 5.49 29.00 -25.45
CA PRO A 357 6.49 28.40 -24.58
C PRO A 357 6.30 26.88 -24.53
N THR A 358 7.39 26.15 -24.77
CA THR A 358 7.49 24.71 -24.56
C THR A 358 8.52 24.43 -23.47
N LEU A 359 8.62 23.18 -23.01
CA LEU A 359 9.60 22.80 -21.99
C LEU A 359 11.07 23.00 -22.43
N SER A 360 11.34 22.98 -23.73
CA SER A 360 12.70 23.04 -24.29
C SER A 360 13.04 24.39 -24.93
N GLY A 361 12.12 25.36 -24.89
CA GLY A 361 12.26 26.66 -25.56
C GLY A 361 10.96 27.13 -26.20
N GLU A 362 11.04 28.14 -27.06
CA GLU A 362 9.89 28.72 -27.73
C GLU A 362 9.67 28.12 -29.12
N VAL A 363 8.42 27.97 -29.53
CA VAL A 363 8.04 27.47 -30.86
C VAL A 363 6.91 28.32 -31.42
N ASP A 364 7.06 28.77 -32.66
CA ASP A 364 6.01 29.49 -33.37
C ASP A 364 4.92 28.53 -33.85
N LEU A 365 3.69 28.75 -33.40
CA LEU A 365 2.52 28.01 -33.82
C LEU A 365 1.61 28.88 -34.70
N LYS A 366 1.30 28.34 -35.88
CA LYS A 366 0.29 28.93 -36.76
C LYS A 366 -1.11 28.62 -36.25
N VAL A 367 -1.84 29.67 -35.87
CA VAL A 367 -3.26 29.63 -35.52
C VAL A 367 -4.08 29.66 -36.83
N PRO A 368 -4.90 28.63 -37.12
CA PRO A 368 -5.71 28.62 -38.32
C PRO A 368 -6.84 29.66 -38.25
N LYS A 369 -7.32 30.08 -39.42
CA LYS A 369 -8.48 30.97 -39.52
C LYS A 369 -9.73 30.27 -39.00
N GLY A 370 -10.58 31.00 -38.27
CA GLY A 370 -11.81 30.46 -37.70
C GLY A 370 -11.61 29.52 -36.50
N THR A 371 -10.49 29.68 -35.77
CA THR A 371 -10.21 28.89 -34.56
C THR A 371 -11.29 29.10 -33.51
N GLN A 372 -11.88 28.02 -33.01
CA GLN A 372 -12.95 28.09 -32.02
C GLN A 372 -12.42 28.17 -30.58
N PRO A 373 -13.13 28.85 -29.65
CA PRO A 373 -12.78 28.82 -28.24
C PRO A 373 -12.77 27.38 -27.69
N GLY A 374 -11.68 27.00 -27.03
CA GLY A 374 -11.49 25.64 -26.51
C GLY A 374 -11.04 24.61 -27.56
N GLU A 375 -10.83 25.02 -28.82
CA GLU A 375 -10.14 24.18 -29.80
C GLU A 375 -8.73 23.84 -29.29
N LYS A 376 -8.32 22.60 -29.52
CA LYS A 376 -7.05 22.05 -29.03
C LYS A 376 -6.11 21.76 -30.18
N ARG A 377 -4.86 22.17 -30.04
CA ARG A 377 -3.76 21.75 -30.93
C ARG A 377 -2.73 20.94 -30.17
N VAL A 378 -2.17 19.94 -30.83
CA VAL A 378 -1.23 19.00 -30.22
C VAL A 378 0.13 19.15 -30.87
N LEU A 379 1.14 19.48 -30.07
CA LEU A 379 2.54 19.38 -30.44
C LEU A 379 3.07 18.04 -29.93
N LYS A 380 3.25 17.09 -30.86
CA LYS A 380 3.76 15.76 -30.56
C LYS A 380 5.21 15.85 -30.06
N ASN A 381 5.57 14.98 -29.11
CA ASN A 381 6.92 14.85 -28.54
C ASN A 381 7.45 16.12 -27.84
N LYS A 382 6.56 17.06 -27.46
CA LYS A 382 6.89 18.29 -26.73
C LYS A 382 6.42 18.28 -25.27
N GLY A 383 5.97 17.11 -24.77
CA GLY A 383 5.61 16.89 -23.38
C GLY A 383 6.79 16.38 -22.54
N ILE A 384 6.46 15.73 -21.42
CA ILE A 384 7.42 15.27 -20.43
C ILE A 384 8.01 13.92 -20.85
N PRO A 385 9.32 13.70 -20.72
CA PRO A 385 9.93 12.38 -20.93
C PRO A 385 9.41 11.38 -19.88
N SER A 386 9.14 10.15 -20.31
CA SER A 386 8.77 9.09 -19.38
C SER A 386 10.00 8.58 -18.63
N VAL A 387 9.86 8.36 -17.31
CA VAL A 387 10.95 7.79 -16.48
C VAL A 387 11.25 6.34 -16.85
N ASN A 388 10.22 5.57 -17.21
CA ASN A 388 10.31 4.11 -17.41
C ASN A 388 10.31 3.69 -18.88
N SER A 389 10.08 4.61 -19.81
CA SER A 389 10.00 4.32 -21.24
C SER A 389 10.71 5.38 -22.05
N ASN A 390 11.12 5.04 -23.27
CA ASN A 390 11.87 5.96 -24.14
C ASN A 390 10.96 6.97 -24.88
N GLY A 391 9.72 7.15 -24.41
CA GLY A 391 8.72 8.03 -25.04
C GLY A 391 8.64 9.38 -24.34
N THR A 392 8.37 10.42 -25.13
CA THR A 392 8.01 11.75 -24.63
C THR A 392 6.51 11.98 -24.84
N GLY A 393 5.87 12.64 -23.88
CA GLY A 393 4.47 13.05 -24.03
C GLY A 393 4.29 14.15 -25.08
N SER A 394 3.06 14.61 -25.22
CA SER A 394 2.68 15.72 -26.10
C SER A 394 2.32 16.96 -25.31
N GLN A 395 2.48 18.13 -25.95
CA GLN A 395 1.99 19.39 -25.42
C GLN A 395 0.65 19.73 -26.11
N TYR A 396 -0.39 19.87 -25.31
CA TYR A 396 -1.72 20.28 -25.71
C TYR A 396 -1.88 21.77 -25.45
N ILE A 397 -2.26 22.48 -26.49
CA ILE A 397 -2.48 23.91 -26.47
C ILE A 397 -3.98 24.12 -26.56
N HIS A 398 -4.56 24.73 -25.54
CA HIS A 398 -5.96 25.14 -25.53
C HIS A 398 -6.02 26.61 -25.86
N PHE A 399 -6.73 26.95 -26.95
CA PHE A 399 -6.93 28.35 -27.29
C PHE A 399 -8.08 28.94 -26.48
N ILE A 400 -7.77 30.00 -25.73
CA ILE A 400 -8.77 30.77 -24.99
C ILE A 400 -8.93 32.10 -25.71
N VAL A 401 -10.09 32.33 -26.32
CA VAL A 401 -10.37 33.61 -26.97
C VAL A 401 -10.68 34.64 -25.89
N ASN A 402 -9.80 35.64 -25.74
CA ASN A 402 -9.99 36.74 -24.81
C ASN A 402 -10.89 37.81 -25.42
N ILE A 403 -12.12 37.92 -24.92
CA ILE A 403 -13.08 38.93 -25.34
C ILE A 403 -12.92 40.17 -24.43
N PRO A 404 -12.60 41.35 -24.98
CA PRO A 404 -12.39 42.55 -24.18
C PRO A 404 -13.68 42.96 -23.46
N LYS A 405 -13.58 43.27 -22.16
CA LYS A 405 -14.72 43.69 -21.34
C LYS A 405 -15.20 45.11 -21.63
N ASN A 406 -14.29 45.97 -22.09
CA ASN A 406 -14.55 47.36 -22.41
C ASN A 406 -14.11 47.61 -23.85
N ILE A 407 -14.96 48.28 -24.63
CA ILE A 407 -14.70 48.66 -26.02
C ILE A 407 -14.97 50.16 -26.20
N ASN A 408 -14.27 50.79 -27.14
CA ASN A 408 -14.52 52.19 -27.50
C ASN A 408 -15.62 52.30 -28.57
N SER A 409 -16.15 53.51 -28.80
CA SER A 409 -17.24 53.74 -29.76
C SER A 409 -16.92 53.25 -31.17
N LYS A 410 -15.68 53.43 -31.62
CA LYS A 410 -15.22 52.97 -32.94
C LYS A 410 -15.18 51.44 -33.05
N GLN A 411 -14.73 50.74 -32.00
CA GLN A 411 -14.73 49.28 -31.93
C GLN A 411 -16.16 48.74 -31.91
N GLU A 412 -17.07 49.40 -31.19
CA GLU A 412 -18.48 49.03 -31.17
C GLU A 412 -19.12 49.17 -32.55
N GLU A 413 -18.85 50.26 -33.26
CA GLU A 413 -19.30 50.46 -34.65
C GLU A 413 -18.80 49.35 -35.58
N LEU A 414 -17.50 49.04 -35.54
CA LEU A 414 -16.89 47.99 -36.37
C LEU A 414 -17.45 46.60 -36.07
N ILE A 415 -17.73 46.29 -34.79
CA ILE A 415 -18.31 45.01 -34.40
C ILE A 415 -19.77 44.90 -34.89
N LYS A 416 -20.54 45.99 -34.85
CA LYS A 416 -21.91 46.02 -35.39
C LYS A 416 -21.93 45.84 -36.90
N GLU A 417 -21.02 46.49 -37.61
CA GLU A 417 -20.85 46.33 -39.06
C GLU A 417 -20.46 44.88 -39.40
N PHE A 418 -19.51 44.30 -38.67
CA PHE A 418 -19.13 42.89 -38.83
C PHE A 418 -20.29 41.93 -38.57
N ASP A 419 -21.10 42.15 -37.52
CA ASP A 419 -22.28 41.33 -37.21
C ASP A 419 -23.37 41.41 -38.29
N GLN A 420 -23.54 42.56 -38.95
CA GLN A 420 -24.46 42.70 -40.08
C GLN A 420 -23.98 41.90 -41.30
N GLU A 421 -22.70 42.03 -41.66
CA GLU A 421 -22.10 41.25 -42.76
C GLU A 421 -22.12 39.75 -42.47
N ASP A 422 -21.85 39.34 -41.22
CA ASP A 422 -21.90 37.93 -40.82
C ASP A 422 -23.31 37.34 -40.98
N LYS A 423 -24.35 38.08 -40.60
CA LYS A 423 -25.76 37.68 -40.82
C LYS A 423 -26.11 37.58 -42.30
N ASN A 424 -25.57 38.47 -43.14
CA ASN A 424 -25.78 38.43 -44.58
C ASN A 424 -25.11 37.21 -45.22
N HIS A 425 -23.89 36.87 -44.76
CA HIS A 425 -23.10 35.79 -45.37
C HIS A 425 -23.43 34.40 -44.81
N ASN A 426 -23.47 34.25 -43.49
CA ASN A 426 -23.67 32.97 -42.79
C ASN A 426 -25.13 32.71 -42.41
N GLY A 427 -26.02 33.68 -42.64
CA GLY A 427 -27.42 33.64 -42.24
C GLY A 427 -27.62 33.92 -40.75
N PRO A 428 -28.87 34.16 -40.30
CA PRO A 428 -29.16 34.32 -38.88
C PRO A 428 -28.80 33.04 -38.12
N LEU A 429 -28.29 33.17 -36.89
CA LEU A 429 -27.90 32.04 -36.03
C LEU A 429 -29.01 30.97 -35.86
N ASP A 430 -30.28 31.35 -36.04
CA ASP A 430 -31.44 30.44 -36.02
C ASP A 430 -31.50 29.46 -37.20
N SER A 431 -30.78 29.74 -38.29
CA SER A 431 -30.72 28.90 -39.49
C SER A 431 -29.58 27.88 -39.48
N LEU A 432 -28.58 28.07 -38.61
CA LEU A 432 -27.56 27.06 -38.33
C LEU A 432 -28.24 25.94 -37.55
N SER A 433 -28.33 24.76 -38.18
CA SER A 433 -28.99 23.55 -37.71
C SER A 433 -28.34 22.92 -36.47
N HIS A 434 -28.18 23.69 -35.40
CA HIS A 434 -27.73 23.21 -34.11
C HIS A 434 -28.93 22.69 -33.31
N PRO A 435 -28.97 21.39 -32.95
CA PRO A 435 -30.06 20.81 -32.16
C PRO A 435 -30.34 21.60 -30.87
N ILE A 436 -29.28 22.17 -30.29
CA ILE A 436 -29.32 22.97 -29.06
C ILE A 436 -30.10 24.27 -29.28
N LEU A 437 -29.90 25.00 -30.37
CA LEU A 437 -30.60 26.27 -30.64
C LEU A 437 -32.10 26.05 -30.88
N SER A 438 -32.47 24.99 -31.62
CA SER A 438 -33.87 24.62 -31.82
C SER A 438 -34.56 24.26 -30.49
N PHE A 439 -33.87 23.51 -29.62
CA PHE A 439 -34.35 23.17 -28.28
C PHE A 439 -34.48 24.42 -27.42
N TRP A 440 -33.47 25.31 -27.44
CA TRP A 440 -33.44 26.53 -26.65
C TRP A 440 -34.55 27.49 -27.06
N ASN A 441 -34.76 27.69 -28.36
CA ASN A 441 -35.85 28.50 -28.90
C ASN A 441 -37.23 27.93 -28.54
N LYS A 442 -37.40 26.61 -28.62
CA LYS A 442 -38.65 25.94 -28.21
C LYS A 442 -38.88 26.05 -26.70
N ALA A 443 -37.83 25.89 -25.89
CA ALA A 443 -37.89 26.06 -24.44
C ALA A 443 -38.23 27.51 -24.05
N MET A 444 -37.61 28.49 -24.70
CA MET A 444 -37.89 29.92 -24.51
C MET A 444 -39.32 30.29 -24.91
N LYS A 445 -39.83 29.76 -26.02
CA LYS A 445 -41.23 29.95 -26.43
C LYS A 445 -42.19 29.38 -25.38
N ARG A 446 -41.95 28.16 -24.93
CA ARG A 446 -42.76 27.48 -23.91
C ARG A 446 -42.70 28.19 -22.55
N TRP A 447 -41.54 28.75 -22.19
CA TRP A 447 -41.37 29.57 -21.00
C TRP A 447 -42.11 30.90 -21.10
N ARG A 448 -42.08 31.59 -22.26
CA ARG A 448 -42.87 32.81 -22.50
C ARG A 448 -44.39 32.55 -22.41
N GLU A 449 -44.85 31.45 -23.00
CA GLU A 449 -46.25 31.00 -22.91
C GLU A 449 -46.66 30.72 -21.46
N TYR A 450 -45.79 30.05 -20.69
CA TYR A 450 -46.00 29.80 -19.27
C TYR A 450 -46.02 31.10 -18.46
N SER A 451 -45.03 31.98 -18.64
CA SER A 451 -44.95 33.31 -18.00
C SER A 451 -46.24 34.13 -18.20
N ASN A 452 -46.75 34.15 -19.44
CA ASN A 452 -47.93 34.95 -19.76
C ASN A 452 -49.21 34.37 -19.15
N LYS A 453 -49.29 33.05 -18.94
CA LYS A 453 -50.40 32.40 -18.22
C LYS A 453 -50.44 32.69 -16.72
N PHE A 454 -49.36 33.18 -16.12
CA PHE A 454 -49.28 33.55 -14.70
C PHE A 454 -49.35 35.07 -14.46
N LYS A 455 -49.37 35.87 -15.53
CA LYS A 455 -49.53 37.34 -15.46
C LYS A 455 -50.97 37.83 -15.66
N ASN A 456 -51.82 36.99 -16.23
CA ASN A 456 -53.28 37.15 -16.27
C ASN A 456 -53.90 36.25 -15.20
#